data_AF-A0AAN8EP40-F1
#
_entry.id   AF-A0AAN8EP40-F1
#
_cell.length_a   1.000
_cell.length_b   1.000
_cell.length_c   1.000
_cell.angle_alpha   90.00
_cell.angle_beta   90.00
_cell.angle_gamma   90.00
#
_symmetry.space_group_name_H-M   'P 1'
#
loop_
_entity.id
_entity.type
_entity.pdbx_description
1 polymer ?
#
loop_
_entity_poly.entity_id
_entity_poly.type
_entity_poly.pdbx_seq_one_letter_code
_entity_poly.pdbx_strand_id
1 'polypeptide(L)'
;MAEEYLIEVGTHDQYGDIIAGVDYYEHAKVLIARSTVLRPGIRRALSELDESDENAQALEMFWRASYYEPLNTLRKQKNVDDNWFNVMVSVFCGELQCMLAESPRHAAMYNLYLGDLHRYLTNTDQSSLSTLYYRRAVEMDSDVGQAFNQLALNETPVNSVR
;
A
#
# COMPACT_ATOMS: atom_id res chain seq x y z
N MET A 1 -5.68 1.10 -50.57
CA MET A 1 -4.33 1.62 -50.81
C MET A 1 -4.02 2.58 -49.67
N ALA A 2 -2.85 2.37 -49.06
CA ALA A 2 -2.37 3.04 -47.87
C ALA A 2 -1.88 4.45 -48.18
N GLU A 3 -1.98 5.37 -47.21
CA GLU A 3 -1.04 6.47 -47.07
C GLU A 3 -0.71 6.63 -45.58
N GLU A 4 0.55 6.33 -45.27
CA GLU A 4 1.21 6.42 -43.98
C GLU A 4 1.34 7.90 -43.56
N TYR A 5 0.97 8.23 -42.32
CA TYR A 5 1.40 9.48 -41.70
C TYR A 5 2.70 9.24 -40.94
N LEU A 6 3.79 9.75 -41.52
CA LEU A 6 5.11 9.92 -40.93
C LEU A 6 5.03 10.77 -39.66
N ILE A 7 5.61 10.27 -38.57
CA ILE A 7 5.87 11.03 -37.35
C ILE A 7 7.20 11.74 -37.53
N GLU A 8 7.17 13.06 -37.73
CA GLU A 8 8.36 13.90 -37.57
C GLU A 8 8.66 14.11 -36.08
N VAL A 9 9.82 13.62 -35.65
CA VAL A 9 10.37 13.87 -34.33
C VAL A 9 11.14 15.20 -34.39
N GLY A 10 10.51 16.28 -33.95
CA GLY A 10 11.11 17.59 -33.76
C GLY A 10 11.25 17.91 -32.28
N THR A 11 12.50 18.00 -31.82
CA THR A 11 12.92 18.21 -30.44
C THR A 11 12.81 19.66 -29.96
N HIS A 12 12.70 19.77 -28.63
CA HIS A 12 13.03 20.88 -27.72
C HIS A 12 11.92 21.82 -27.20
N ASP A 13 11.63 21.57 -25.91
CA ASP A 13 11.52 22.48 -24.78
C ASP A 13 10.47 23.58 -24.79
N GLN A 14 9.33 23.27 -24.15
CA GLN A 14 8.74 24.09 -23.07
C GLN A 14 7.46 23.50 -22.44
N TYR A 15 7.08 22.26 -22.76
CA TYR A 15 5.86 21.59 -22.24
C TYR A 15 6.10 20.24 -21.54
N GLY A 16 7.31 20.00 -21.04
CA GLY A 16 7.74 18.70 -20.52
C GLY A 16 7.11 18.23 -19.20
N ASP A 17 6.56 19.13 -18.39
CA ASP A 17 6.23 18.80 -16.99
C ASP A 17 4.74 18.54 -16.70
N ILE A 18 3.85 18.73 -17.68
CA ILE A 18 2.39 18.57 -17.44
C ILE A 18 1.88 17.19 -17.87
N ILE A 19 2.58 16.50 -18.78
CA ILE A 19 2.07 15.25 -19.38
C ILE A 19 2.47 13.99 -18.56
N ALA A 20 3.57 14.04 -17.79
CA ALA A 20 4.06 12.87 -17.05
C ALA A 20 3.22 12.48 -15.82
N GLY A 21 2.50 13.44 -15.21
CA GLY A 21 1.70 13.18 -14.00
C GLY A 21 0.35 12.48 -14.27
N VAL A 22 -0.19 12.63 -15.48
CA VAL A 22 -1.50 12.06 -15.84
C VAL A 22 -1.38 10.56 -16.13
N ASP A 23 -0.29 10.13 -16.77
CA ASP A 23 -0.09 8.73 -17.15
C ASP A 23 0.19 7.81 -15.95
N TYR A 24 0.95 8.30 -14.96
CA TYR A 24 1.24 7.53 -13.74
C TYR A 24 0.05 7.39 -12.79
N TYR A 25 -0.79 8.41 -12.69
CA TYR A 25 -2.00 8.36 -11.87
C TYR A 25 -3.01 7.36 -12.43
N GLU A 26 -3.24 7.40 -13.74
CA GLU A 26 -4.09 6.41 -14.42
C GLU A 26 -3.48 5.01 -14.38
N HIS A 27 -2.15 4.88 -14.51
CA HIS A 27 -1.50 3.58 -14.35
C HIS A 27 -1.66 3.02 -12.93
N ALA A 28 -1.52 3.83 -11.89
CA ALA A 28 -1.74 3.39 -10.51
C ALA A 28 -3.20 3.00 -10.26
N LYS A 29 -4.18 3.72 -10.82
CA LYS A 29 -5.59 3.31 -10.80
C LYS A 29 -5.80 1.98 -11.51
N VAL A 30 -5.15 1.76 -12.65
CA VAL A 30 -5.22 0.50 -13.39
C VAL A 30 -4.58 -0.64 -12.60
N LEU A 31 -3.44 -0.42 -11.93
CA LEU A 31 -2.80 -1.41 -11.06
C LEU A 31 -3.71 -1.78 -9.89
N ILE A 32 -4.33 -0.79 -9.25
CA ILE A 32 -5.32 -0.98 -8.18
C ILE A 32 -6.53 -1.76 -8.71
N ALA A 33 -7.11 -1.36 -9.83
CA ALA A 33 -8.28 -2.01 -10.41
C ALA A 33 -7.98 -3.46 -10.82
N ARG A 34 -6.80 -3.70 -11.40
CA ARG A 34 -6.32 -5.06 -11.73
C ARG A 34 -6.10 -5.89 -10.47
N SER A 35 -5.52 -5.32 -9.42
CA SER A 35 -5.34 -6.05 -8.17
C SER A 35 -6.69 -6.33 -7.49
N THR A 36 -7.71 -5.47 -7.63
CA THR A 36 -9.08 -5.75 -7.14
C THR A 36 -9.67 -7.03 -7.73
N VAL A 37 -9.38 -7.34 -9.00
CA VAL A 37 -9.86 -8.58 -9.66
C VAL A 37 -9.07 -9.81 -9.21
N LEU A 38 -7.77 -9.66 -8.94
CA LEU A 38 -6.89 -10.79 -8.56
C LEU A 38 -6.92 -11.09 -7.06
N ARG A 39 -7.18 -10.08 -6.23
CA ARG A 39 -7.15 -10.17 -4.77
C ARG A 39 -8.05 -11.26 -4.21
N PRO A 40 -9.31 -11.47 -4.64
CA PRO A 40 -10.14 -12.57 -4.13
C PRO A 40 -9.53 -13.97 -4.33
N GLY A 41 -8.88 -14.20 -5.48
CA GLY A 41 -8.22 -15.47 -5.78
C GLY A 41 -6.97 -15.69 -4.94
N ILE A 42 -6.14 -14.65 -4.81
CA ILE A 42 -4.93 -14.70 -4.00
C ILE A 42 -5.27 -14.81 -2.50
N ARG A 43 -6.34 -14.15 -2.04
CA ARG A 43 -6.85 -14.26 -0.67
C ARG A 43 -7.21 -15.69 -0.28
N ARG A 44 -7.92 -16.40 -1.16
CA ARG A 44 -8.26 -17.80 -0.94
C ARG A 44 -7.00 -18.65 -0.83
N ALA A 45 -6.06 -18.49 -1.76
CA ALA A 45 -4.79 -19.21 -1.73
C ALA A 45 -4.00 -18.94 -0.43
N LEU A 46 -3.88 -17.67 -0.03
CA LEU A 46 -3.19 -17.26 1.20
C LEU A 46 -3.87 -17.77 2.48
N SER A 47 -5.20 -17.90 2.49
CA SER A 47 -5.95 -18.42 3.66
C SER A 47 -5.67 -19.90 3.94
N GLU A 48 -5.24 -20.64 2.92
CA GLU A 48 -4.92 -22.07 3.00
C GLU A 48 -3.45 -22.32 3.37
N LEU A 49 -2.61 -21.29 3.35
CA LEU A 49 -1.19 -21.39 3.68
C LEU A 49 -0.96 -21.58 5.19
N ASP A 50 0.04 -22.40 5.54
CA ASP A 50 0.47 -22.57 6.92
C ASP A 50 1.39 -21.44 7.41
N GLU A 51 1.72 -21.45 8.70
CA GLU A 51 2.61 -20.46 9.34
C GLU A 51 4.09 -20.84 9.15
N SER A 52 4.49 -21.08 7.91
CA SER A 52 5.89 -21.27 7.54
C SER A 52 6.53 -19.96 7.06
N ASP A 53 7.85 -19.85 7.19
CA ASP A 53 8.62 -18.70 6.72
C ASP A 53 8.44 -18.45 5.21
N GLU A 54 8.32 -19.51 4.41
CA GLU A 54 8.06 -19.42 2.96
C GLU A 54 6.71 -18.73 2.69
N ASN A 55 5.68 -19.06 3.46
CA ASN A 55 4.35 -18.50 3.33
C ASN A 55 4.27 -17.07 3.88
N ALA A 56 5.03 -16.75 4.93
CA ALA A 56 5.22 -15.37 5.39
C ALA A 56 5.89 -14.52 4.30
N GLN A 57 6.90 -15.06 3.60
CA GLN A 57 7.55 -14.38 2.48
C GLN A 57 6.58 -14.19 1.30
N ALA A 58 5.77 -15.19 0.95
CA ALA A 58 4.75 -15.06 -0.08
C ALA A 58 3.72 -13.97 0.27
N LEU A 59 3.32 -13.90 1.54
CA LEU A 59 2.42 -12.87 2.05
C LEU A 59 3.04 -11.47 1.97
N GLU A 60 4.33 -11.30 2.31
CA GLU A 60 5.08 -10.05 2.15
C GLU A 60 5.17 -9.63 0.68
N MET A 61 5.47 -10.55 -0.23
CA MET A 61 5.50 -10.26 -1.68
C MET A 61 4.12 -9.79 -2.17
N PHE A 62 3.05 -10.45 -1.73
CA PHE A 62 1.68 -10.05 -2.06
C PHE A 62 1.33 -8.66 -1.52
N TRP A 63 1.66 -8.39 -0.25
CA TRP A 63 1.49 -7.09 0.38
C TRP A 63 2.20 -5.99 -0.43
N ARG A 64 3.47 -6.22 -0.78
CA ARG A 64 4.29 -5.27 -1.51
C ARG A 64 3.72 -4.93 -2.87
N ALA A 65 3.42 -5.94 -3.68
CA ALA A 65 2.95 -5.75 -5.04
C ALA A 65 1.51 -5.21 -5.11
N SER A 66 0.64 -5.61 -4.18
CA SER A 66 -0.80 -5.34 -4.27
C SER A 66 -1.23 -4.07 -3.54
N TYR A 67 -0.50 -3.64 -2.52
CA TYR A 67 -0.88 -2.52 -1.66
C TYR A 67 0.25 -1.49 -1.53
N TYR A 68 1.43 -1.90 -1.04
CA TYR A 68 2.48 -0.94 -0.68
C TYR A 68 3.04 -0.18 -1.89
N GLU A 69 3.49 -0.87 -2.93
CA GLU A 69 4.10 -0.22 -4.10
C GLU A 69 3.12 0.69 -4.86
N PRO A 70 1.86 0.28 -5.11
CA PRO A 70 0.85 1.17 -5.67
C PRO A 70 0.62 2.42 -4.82
N LEU A 71 0.44 2.27 -3.49
CA LEU A 71 0.20 3.41 -2.59
C LEU A 71 1.41 4.34 -2.50
N ASN A 72 2.62 3.80 -2.39
CA ASN A 72 3.84 4.59 -2.31
C ASN A 72 4.11 5.35 -3.61
N THR A 73 3.75 4.76 -4.76
CA THR A 73 3.81 5.42 -6.06
C THR A 73 2.80 6.56 -6.14
N LEU A 74 1.55 6.33 -5.71
CA LEU A 74 0.51 7.35 -5.66
C LEU A 74 0.89 8.51 -4.75
N ARG A 75 1.37 8.24 -3.54
CA ARG A 75 1.74 9.25 -2.55
C ARG A 75 2.82 10.23 -3.05
N LYS A 76 3.68 9.79 -3.97
CA LYS A 76 4.72 10.65 -4.57
C LYS A 76 4.18 11.60 -5.64
N GLN A 77 2.95 11.41 -6.11
CA GLN A 77 2.33 12.28 -7.10
C GLN A 77 1.80 13.56 -6.44
N LYS A 78 2.11 14.72 -7.03
CA LYS A 78 1.78 16.04 -6.45
C LYS A 78 0.29 16.38 -6.44
N ASN A 79 -0.51 15.69 -7.26
CA ASN A 79 -1.90 16.05 -7.55
C ASN A 79 -2.92 14.98 -7.12
N VAL A 80 -2.56 14.09 -6.18
CA VAL A 80 -3.54 13.12 -5.66
C VAL A 80 -4.49 13.85 -4.71
N ASP A 81 -5.78 13.64 -4.94
CA ASP A 81 -6.82 14.10 -4.02
C ASP A 81 -6.73 13.30 -2.71
N ASP A 82 -6.49 13.99 -1.59
CA ASP A 82 -6.35 13.38 -0.27
C ASP A 82 -7.59 12.57 0.14
N ASN A 83 -8.79 13.03 -0.25
CA ASN A 83 -10.01 12.31 0.05
C ASN A 83 -10.09 10.99 -0.70
N TRP A 84 -9.79 11.00 -2.01
CA TRP A 84 -9.70 9.78 -2.81
C TRP A 84 -8.62 8.82 -2.29
N PHE A 85 -7.44 9.34 -1.92
CA PHE A 85 -6.37 8.54 -1.32
C PHE A 85 -6.81 7.89 -0.01
N ASN A 86 -7.43 8.64 0.89
CA ASN A 86 -7.95 8.12 2.17
C ASN A 86 -9.05 7.05 1.95
N VAL A 87 -9.92 7.23 0.96
CA VAL A 87 -10.92 6.21 0.59
C VAL A 87 -10.23 4.94 0.10
N MET A 88 -9.23 5.06 -0.76
CA MET A 88 -8.45 3.92 -1.25
C MET A 88 -7.77 3.15 -0.12
N VAL A 89 -7.09 3.85 0.79
CA VAL A 89 -6.45 3.23 1.96
C VAL A 89 -7.49 2.55 2.85
N SER A 90 -8.67 3.17 3.05
CA SER A 90 -9.76 2.58 3.86
C SER A 90 -10.32 1.30 3.24
N VAL A 91 -10.45 1.25 1.92
CA VAL A 91 -10.84 0.02 1.19
C VAL A 91 -9.82 -1.09 1.45
N PHE A 92 -8.52 -0.78 1.39
CA PHE A 92 -7.46 -1.75 1.65
C PHE A 92 -7.44 -2.22 3.11
N CYS A 93 -7.72 -1.34 4.07
CA CYS A 93 -7.89 -1.74 5.46
C CYS A 93 -9.03 -2.77 5.58
N GLY A 94 -10.18 -2.51 4.95
CA GLY A 94 -11.32 -3.43 4.97
C GLY A 94 -10.98 -4.79 4.33
N GLU A 95 -10.25 -4.80 3.21
CA GLU A 95 -9.81 -6.03 2.56
C GLU A 95 -8.91 -6.89 3.46
N LEU A 96 -7.88 -6.28 4.06
CA LEU A 96 -6.97 -6.99 4.97
C LEU A 96 -7.66 -7.42 6.27
N GLN A 97 -8.59 -6.62 6.80
CA GLN A 97 -9.40 -7.00 7.96
C GLN A 97 -10.24 -8.25 7.67
N CYS A 98 -10.84 -8.35 6.49
CA CYS A 98 -11.56 -9.56 6.10
C CYS A 98 -10.62 -10.76 5.97
N MET A 99 -9.39 -10.60 5.45
CA MET A 99 -8.41 -11.69 5.41
C MET A 99 -8.03 -12.18 6.81
N LEU A 100 -7.76 -11.25 7.72
CA LEU A 100 -7.47 -11.54 9.12
C LEU A 100 -8.64 -12.27 9.82
N ALA A 101 -9.88 -11.90 9.50
CA ALA A 101 -11.07 -12.54 10.04
C ALA A 101 -11.30 -13.94 9.46
N GLU A 102 -10.95 -14.16 8.19
CA GLU A 102 -11.04 -15.46 7.52
C GLU A 102 -9.99 -16.45 8.03
N SER A 103 -8.78 -15.97 8.32
CA SER A 103 -7.69 -16.78 8.87
C SER A 103 -6.82 -15.96 9.81
N PRO A 104 -6.69 -16.34 11.10
CA PRO A 104 -5.76 -15.70 12.02
C PRO A 104 -4.31 -16.13 11.78
N ARG A 105 -4.05 -16.99 10.79
CA ARG A 105 -2.68 -17.36 10.41
C ARG A 105 -1.93 -16.12 9.94
N HIS A 106 -0.69 -15.93 10.40
CA HIS A 106 0.07 -14.72 10.13
C HIS A 106 -0.60 -13.43 10.64
N ALA A 107 -1.45 -13.53 11.67
CA ALA A 107 -2.17 -12.37 12.23
C ALA A 107 -1.23 -11.22 12.60
N ALA A 108 -0.02 -11.52 13.08
CA ALA A 108 0.98 -10.50 13.38
C ALA A 108 1.35 -9.67 12.15
N MET A 109 1.56 -10.31 10.99
CA MET A 109 1.86 -9.63 9.72
C MET A 109 0.67 -8.83 9.21
N TYR A 110 -0.55 -9.35 9.30
CA TYR A 110 -1.74 -8.58 8.94
C TYR A 110 -1.90 -7.33 9.82
N ASN A 111 -1.64 -7.44 11.13
CA ASN A 111 -1.66 -6.28 12.02
C ASN A 111 -0.53 -5.30 11.68
N LEU A 112 0.66 -5.76 11.32
CA LEU A 112 1.73 -4.88 10.82
C LEU A 112 1.28 -4.09 9.59
N TYR A 113 0.69 -4.75 8.58
CA TYR A 113 0.25 -4.10 7.35
C TYR A 113 -0.92 -3.14 7.57
N LEU A 114 -1.88 -3.51 8.42
CA LEU A 114 -2.97 -2.61 8.84
C LEU A 114 -2.39 -1.37 9.53
N GLY A 115 -1.37 -1.53 10.37
CA GLY A 115 -0.65 -0.41 10.96
C GLY A 115 -0.07 0.53 9.89
N ASP A 116 0.60 -0.04 8.89
CA ASP A 116 1.17 0.73 7.77
C ASP A 116 0.10 1.49 6.97
N LEU A 117 -1.04 0.85 6.68
CA LEU A 117 -2.16 1.51 6.00
C LEU A 117 -2.72 2.67 6.83
N HIS A 118 -2.99 2.45 8.12
CA HIS A 118 -3.47 3.52 8.99
C HIS A 118 -2.49 4.69 9.06
N ARG A 119 -1.17 4.42 9.09
CA ARG A 119 -0.14 5.47 9.07
C ARG A 119 -0.18 6.33 7.80
N TYR A 120 -0.71 5.83 6.69
CA TYR A 120 -0.86 6.61 5.45
C TYR A 120 -2.06 7.55 5.46
N LEU A 121 -3.05 7.34 6.33
CA LEU A 121 -4.23 8.20 6.39
C LEU A 121 -3.86 9.60 6.89
N THR A 122 -4.41 10.63 6.25
CA THR A 122 -4.16 12.03 6.64
C THR A 122 -5.03 12.48 7.80
N ASN A 123 -6.14 11.78 8.07
CA ASN A 123 -6.97 12.00 9.25
C ASN A 123 -6.25 11.48 10.50
N THR A 124 -5.97 12.36 11.45
CA THR A 124 -5.25 12.06 12.69
C THR A 124 -5.91 10.97 13.54
N ASP A 125 -7.23 10.95 13.67
CA ASP A 125 -7.94 9.96 14.48
C ASP A 125 -7.72 8.56 13.90
N GLN A 126 -7.87 8.43 12.58
CA GLN A 126 -7.66 7.16 11.88
C GLN A 126 -6.18 6.78 11.81
N SER A 127 -5.28 7.76 11.65
CA SER A 127 -3.84 7.54 11.61
C SER A 127 -3.28 7.05 12.95
N SER A 128 -3.86 7.53 14.06
CA SER A 128 -3.47 7.13 15.41
C SER A 128 -3.67 5.63 15.68
N LEU A 129 -4.59 4.98 14.96
CA LEU A 129 -4.84 3.54 15.06
C LEU A 129 -3.62 2.71 14.62
N SER A 130 -2.71 3.27 13.82
CA SER A 130 -1.47 2.58 13.42
C SER A 130 -0.69 2.03 14.61
N THR A 131 -0.61 2.81 15.69
CA THR A 131 0.08 2.42 16.93
C THR A 131 -0.59 1.21 17.60
N LEU A 132 -1.92 1.14 17.60
CA LEU A 132 -2.65 0.00 18.17
C LEU A 132 -2.35 -1.28 17.38
N TYR A 133 -2.35 -1.18 16.05
CA TYR A 133 -2.04 -2.30 15.16
C TYR A 133 -0.60 -2.79 15.33
N TYR A 134 0.40 -1.90 15.43
CA TYR A 134 1.78 -2.33 15.67
C TYR A 134 1.96 -2.99 17.05
N ARG A 135 1.31 -2.47 18.10
CA ARG A 135 1.33 -3.14 19.41
C ARG A 135 0.71 -4.53 19.31
N ARG A 136 -0.41 -4.66 18.59
CA ARG A 136 -1.06 -5.95 18.41
C ARG A 136 -0.19 -6.94 17.63
N ALA A 137 0.55 -6.48 16.63
CA ALA A 137 1.50 -7.32 15.90
C ALA A 137 2.58 -7.88 16.84
N VAL A 138 3.19 -7.03 17.68
CA VAL A 138 4.20 -7.43 18.67
C VAL A 138 3.64 -8.40 19.71
N GLU A 139 2.41 -8.18 20.18
CA GLU A 139 1.75 -9.08 21.14
C GLU A 139 1.50 -10.48 20.57
N MET A 140 1.29 -10.56 19.26
CA MET A 140 1.05 -11.82 18.56
C MET A 140 2.35 -12.55 18.24
N ASP A 141 3.35 -11.81 17.77
CA ASP A 141 4.66 -12.34 17.41
C ASP A 141 5.74 -11.27 17.63
N SER A 142 6.63 -11.53 18.59
CA SER A 142 7.75 -10.65 18.92
C SER A 142 8.85 -10.66 17.86
N ASP A 143 8.88 -11.64 16.96
CA ASP A 143 9.90 -11.77 15.92
C ASP A 143 9.61 -10.85 14.72
N VAL A 144 8.42 -10.24 14.67
CA VAL A 144 8.07 -9.16 13.74
C VAL A 144 8.74 -7.85 14.18
N GLY A 145 10.07 -7.83 14.11
CA GLY A 145 10.92 -6.72 14.55
C GLY A 145 10.59 -5.37 13.89
N GLN A 146 10.03 -5.40 12.69
CA GLN A 146 9.58 -4.19 12.00
C GLN A 146 8.51 -3.43 12.80
N ALA A 147 7.63 -4.12 13.53
CA ALA A 147 6.58 -3.47 14.32
C ALA A 147 7.18 -2.60 15.44
N PHE A 148 8.26 -3.04 16.10
CA PHE A 148 8.99 -2.23 17.07
C PHE A 148 9.60 -0.98 16.45
N ASN A 149 10.19 -1.10 15.26
CA ASN A 149 10.73 0.06 14.55
C ASN A 149 9.63 1.08 14.24
N GLN A 150 8.44 0.63 13.84
CA GLN A 150 7.32 1.54 13.56
C GLN A 150 6.73 2.19 14.81
N LEU A 151 6.66 1.47 15.93
CA LEU A 151 6.28 2.05 17.22
C LEU A 151 7.24 3.16 17.63
N ALA A 152 8.55 2.92 17.52
CA ALA A 152 9.56 3.93 17.83
C ALA A 152 9.38 5.19 16.97
N LEU A 153 9.16 5.03 15.66
CA LEU A 153 8.90 6.14 14.74
C LEU A 153 7.62 6.92 15.07
N ASN A 154 6.54 6.23 15.46
CA ASN A 154 5.30 6.88 15.86
C ASN A 154 5.41 7.63 17.19
N GLU A 155 6.24 7.15 18.11
CA GLU A 155 6.44 7.72 19.45
C GLU A 155 7.51 8.82 19.48
N THR A 156 8.29 9.01 18.39
CA THR A 156 9.26 10.12 18.32
C THR A 156 8.55 11.41 17.87
N PRO A 157 8.51 12.47 18.69
CA PRO A 157 7.99 13.76 18.25
C PRO A 157 8.91 14.32 17.15
N VAL A 158 8.34 14.80 16.04
CA VAL A 158 9.07 15.45 14.92
C VAL A 158 9.59 16.85 15.31
N ASN A 159 10.05 17.03 16.55
CA ASN A 159 10.67 18.25 17.08
C ASN A 159 12.08 17.96 17.61
N SER A 160 12.93 17.40 16.76
CA SER A 160 14.39 17.51 16.83
C SER A 160 14.88 17.31 15.40
N VAL A 161 15.10 18.32 14.57
CA VAL A 161 16.05 19.40 14.69
C VAL A 161 15.53 20.53 13.78
N ARG A 162 15.37 21.74 14.31
CA ARG A 162 15.23 22.96 13.51
C ARG A 162 16.60 23.48 13.14
#